data_AF-A0AAN7M421-F1
#
_entry.id   AF-A0AAN7M421-F1
#
_cell.length_a   1.000
_cell.length_b   1.000
_cell.length_c   1.000
_cell.angle_alpha   90.00
_cell.angle_beta   90.00
_cell.angle_gamma   90.00
#
_symmetry.space_group_name_H-M   'P 1'
#
loop_
_entity.id
_entity.type
_entity.pdbx_description
1 polymer ?
#
loop_
_entity_poly.entity_id
_entity_poly.type
_entity_poly.pdbx_seq_one_letter_code
_entity_poly.pdbx_strand_id
1 'polypeptide(L)'
;MLAAVATLQIDMFATFYFTRRLSSKGATNRSEAADENGDKEAGSIDHAEHTNHGHSHLAEASCSSSDLLRHRVISQVLELGIIAHSVIIGISLGASKDPKTIRPLLGALSFHQFFEGMGLGGSIAQASFKSKSVAVMALFFSLTTPVGIAVGIGISNVYNENSPTALIVEGILNAASAGVLIYMALVDLCVADFMSPKMKKSRRLQLWSNVALLLGMGFMSLLAKWA
;
A
#
# COMPACT_ATOMS: atom_id res chain seq x y z
N MET A 1 -10.30 -12.93 0.93
CA MET A 1 -11.38 -11.94 1.18
C MET A 1 -11.49 -11.54 2.65
N LEU A 2 -11.48 -12.46 3.63
CA LEU A 2 -11.48 -12.10 5.06
C LEU A 2 -10.29 -11.23 5.47
N ALA A 3 -9.08 -11.50 4.95
CA ALA A 3 -7.91 -10.65 5.18
C ALA A 3 -8.09 -9.22 4.63
N ALA A 4 -8.68 -9.07 3.43
CA ALA A 4 -9.02 -7.76 2.88
C ALA A 4 -10.04 -7.00 3.74
N VAL A 5 -11.05 -7.71 4.27
CA VAL A 5 -12.04 -7.13 5.19
C VAL A 5 -11.38 -6.75 6.51
N ALA A 6 -10.46 -7.56 7.04
CA ALA A 6 -9.72 -7.24 8.26
C ALA A 6 -8.81 -6.03 8.07
N THR A 7 -8.08 -5.93 6.95
CA THR A 7 -7.29 -4.74 6.61
C THR A 7 -8.18 -3.50 6.49
N LEU A 8 -9.36 -3.61 5.88
CA LEU A 8 -10.38 -2.53 5.87
C LEU A 8 -10.79 -2.09 7.26
N GLN A 9 -11.09 -3.04 8.15
CA GLN A 9 -11.50 -2.71 9.51
C GLN A 9 -10.38 -2.02 10.27
N ILE A 10 -9.13 -2.48 10.12
CA ILE A 10 -7.95 -1.85 10.73
C ILE A 10 -7.74 -0.44 10.18
N ASP A 11 -7.79 -0.26 8.86
CA ASP A 11 -7.60 1.04 8.21
C ASP A 11 -8.72 2.03 8.59
N MET A 12 -9.97 1.56 8.66
CA MET A 12 -11.12 2.35 9.11
C MET A 12 -10.98 2.74 10.60
N PHE A 13 -10.52 1.82 11.45
CA PHE A 13 -10.31 2.10 12.88
C PHE A 13 -9.16 3.09 13.11
N ALA A 14 -8.05 2.91 12.39
CA ALA A 14 -6.90 3.81 12.44
C ALA A 14 -7.30 5.21 11.96
N THR A 15 -7.95 5.31 10.80
CA THR A 15 -8.43 6.58 10.24
C THR A 15 -9.43 7.26 11.18
N PHE A 16 -10.37 6.51 11.77
CA PHE A 16 -11.33 7.04 12.73
C PHE A 16 -10.65 7.54 14.02
N TYR A 17 -9.71 6.78 14.57
CA TYR A 17 -8.98 7.14 15.78
C TYR A 17 -8.14 8.41 15.57
N PHE A 18 -7.40 8.50 14.47
CA PHE A 18 -6.59 9.68 14.14
C PHE A 18 -7.47 10.90 13.85
N THR A 19 -8.54 10.75 13.08
CA THR A 19 -9.48 11.85 12.77
C THR A 19 -10.14 12.38 14.04
N ARG A 20 -10.61 11.50 14.93
CA ARG A 20 -11.25 11.89 16.20
C ARG A 20 -10.27 12.60 17.14
N ARG A 21 -9.00 12.17 17.17
CA ARG A 21 -7.97 12.82 17.99
C ARG A 21 -7.56 14.19 17.44
N LEU A 22 -7.53 14.35 16.11
CA LEU A 22 -7.27 15.63 15.44
C LEU A 22 -8.44 16.61 15.62
N SER A 23 -9.68 16.15 15.48
CA SER A 23 -10.87 16.96 15.78
C SER A 23 -10.95 17.35 17.26
N SER A 24 -10.56 16.47 18.18
CA SER A 24 -10.54 16.79 19.62
C SER A 24 -9.47 17.83 19.96
N LYS A 25 -8.25 17.72 19.42
CA LYS A 25 -7.20 18.75 19.62
C LYS A 25 -7.54 20.08 18.94
N GLY A 26 -8.20 20.04 17.78
CA GLY A 26 -8.67 21.23 17.07
C GLY A 26 -9.82 21.96 17.78
N ALA A 27 -10.62 21.25 18.60
CA ALA A 27 -11.66 21.84 19.44
C ALA A 27 -11.08 22.46 20.73
N THR A 28 -10.11 21.80 21.37
CA THR A 28 -9.44 22.33 22.58
C THR A 28 -8.68 23.63 22.28
N ASN A 29 -7.90 23.69 21.20
CA ASN A 29 -7.18 24.91 20.82
C ASN A 29 -8.10 26.08 20.39
N ARG A 30 -9.34 25.79 19.98
CA ARG A 30 -10.32 26.82 19.58
C ARG A 30 -11.11 27.35 20.78
N SER A 31 -11.19 26.57 21.86
CA SER A 31 -11.81 26.96 23.13
C SER A 31 -10.86 27.80 23.99
N GLU A 32 -9.56 27.49 24.01
CA GLU A 32 -8.56 28.30 24.73
C GLU A 32 -8.35 29.68 24.10
N ALA A 33 -8.45 29.81 22.76
CA ALA A 33 -8.31 31.10 22.08
C ALA A 33 -9.56 32.01 22.17
N ALA A 34 -10.71 31.46 22.60
CA ALA A 34 -11.96 32.22 22.73
C ALA A 34 -12.17 32.79 24.14
N ASP A 35 -11.42 32.31 25.14
CA ASP A 35 -11.60 32.68 26.55
C ASP A 35 -10.68 33.84 27.01
N GLU A 36 -9.75 34.28 26.17
CA GLU A 36 -8.77 35.33 26.51
C GLU A 36 -9.14 36.74 26.02
N ASN A 37 -10.30 36.93 25.38
CA ASN A 37 -10.69 38.24 24.82
C ASN A 37 -12.14 38.65 25.13
N GLY A 38 -12.53 38.57 26.39
CA GLY A 38 -13.67 39.29 26.93
C GLY A 38 -13.17 40.38 27.87
N ASP A 39 -13.24 41.65 27.43
CA ASP A 39 -13.56 42.84 28.24
C ASP A 39 -13.03 44.13 27.57
N LYS A 40 -13.92 44.89 26.90
CA LYS A 40 -14.17 46.34 27.11
C LYS A 40 -15.04 46.98 26.01
N GLU A 41 -15.81 47.97 26.46
CA GLU A 41 -16.98 48.60 25.86
C GLU A 41 -16.74 49.53 24.65
N ALA A 42 -17.82 49.69 23.88
CA ALA A 42 -18.39 50.89 23.25
C ALA A 42 -17.52 51.91 22.47
N GLY A 43 -17.87 52.09 21.19
CA GLY A 43 -17.89 53.41 20.55
C GLY A 43 -17.29 53.54 19.14
N SER A 44 -18.10 54.11 18.24
CA SER A 44 -17.73 54.89 17.04
C SER A 44 -17.49 54.18 15.70
N ILE A 45 -17.84 54.95 14.67
CA ILE A 45 -17.98 54.72 13.23
C ILE A 45 -16.62 54.88 12.49
N ASP A 46 -16.54 54.26 11.30
CA ASP A 46 -15.67 54.53 10.12
C ASP A 46 -14.43 53.65 9.83
N HIS A 47 -14.52 53.05 8.62
CA HIS A 47 -13.51 52.81 7.57
C HIS A 47 -12.30 51.86 7.75
N ALA A 48 -12.00 51.21 6.62
CA ALA A 48 -10.73 50.64 6.14
C ALA A 48 -10.53 49.11 6.25
N GLU A 49 -10.34 48.53 5.06
CA GLU A 49 -9.81 47.20 4.77
C GLU A 49 -8.64 46.80 5.68
N HIS A 50 -8.72 45.62 6.27
CA HIS A 50 -7.53 44.84 6.60
C HIS A 50 -7.75 43.35 6.29
N THR A 51 -7.06 42.96 5.21
CA THR A 51 -6.58 41.63 4.82
C THR A 51 -6.65 40.55 5.90
N ASN A 52 -7.58 39.61 5.74
CA ASN A 52 -7.59 38.35 6.49
C ASN A 52 -6.75 37.30 5.73
N HIS A 53 -5.45 37.21 6.06
CA HIS A 53 -4.52 36.21 5.53
C HIS A 53 -3.72 35.60 6.68
N GLY A 54 -4.25 34.52 7.27
CA GLY A 54 -3.55 33.80 8.34
C GLY A 54 -3.93 32.32 8.54
N HIS A 55 -4.73 31.71 7.65
CA HIS A 55 -5.29 30.36 7.90
C HIS A 55 -4.96 29.28 6.86
N SER A 56 -4.20 29.57 5.80
CA SER A 56 -3.85 28.55 4.79
C SER A 56 -2.65 27.68 5.19
N HIS A 57 -1.66 28.22 5.91
CA HIS A 57 -0.40 27.50 6.12
C HIS A 57 -0.46 26.31 7.09
N LEU A 58 -1.31 26.37 8.12
CA LEU A 58 -1.46 25.28 9.10
C LEU A 58 -2.32 24.12 8.58
N ALA A 59 -3.32 24.42 7.75
CA ALA A 59 -4.15 23.40 7.11
C ALA A 59 -3.38 22.62 6.03
N GLU A 60 -2.54 23.31 5.24
CA GLU A 60 -1.71 22.65 4.22
C GLU A 60 -0.60 21.78 4.83
N ALA A 61 0.07 22.23 5.90
CA ALA A 61 1.12 21.46 6.55
C ALA A 61 0.59 20.20 7.26
N SER A 62 -0.60 20.29 7.87
CA SER A 62 -1.26 19.14 8.53
C SER A 62 -1.78 18.12 7.51
N CYS A 63 -2.38 18.58 6.40
CA CYS A 63 -2.84 17.71 5.31
C CYS A 63 -1.68 17.00 4.61
N SER A 64 -0.58 17.71 4.32
CA SER A 64 0.62 17.12 3.72
C SER A 64 1.25 16.05 4.62
N SER A 65 1.28 16.29 5.94
CA SER A 65 1.84 15.32 6.89
C SER A 65 0.99 14.05 7.00
N SER A 66 -0.34 14.16 7.00
CA SER A 66 -1.23 12.98 7.02
C SER A 66 -1.14 12.16 5.73
N ASP A 67 -1.02 12.83 4.58
CA ASP A 67 -0.87 12.13 3.29
C ASP A 67 0.45 11.36 3.23
N LEU A 68 1.57 11.94 3.68
CA LEU A 68 2.85 11.23 3.71
C LEU A 68 2.83 10.03 4.66
N LEU A 69 2.18 10.14 5.82
CA LEU A 69 2.01 9.01 6.73
C LEU A 69 1.17 7.90 6.09
N ARG A 70 0.10 8.24 5.37
CA ARG A 70 -0.71 7.27 4.63
C ARG A 70 0.12 6.53 3.58
N HIS A 71 0.87 7.23 2.72
CA HIS A 71 1.72 6.57 1.71
C HIS A 71 2.79 5.69 2.35
N ARG A 72 3.34 6.08 3.50
CA ARG A 72 4.29 5.28 4.27
C ARG A 72 3.65 3.99 4.79
N VAL A 73 2.46 4.06 5.37
CA VAL A 73 1.72 2.88 5.83
C VAL A 73 1.39 1.96 4.65
N ILE A 74 0.87 2.53 3.55
CA ILE A 74 0.56 1.77 2.33
C ILE A 74 1.79 1.03 1.82
N SER A 75 2.94 1.72 1.73
CA SER A 75 4.17 1.12 1.25
C SER A 75 4.69 0.00 2.18
N GLN A 76 4.54 0.12 3.49
CA GLN A 76 4.95 -0.90 4.45
C GLN A 76 4.02 -2.12 4.44
N VAL A 77 2.70 -1.90 4.38
CA VAL A 77 1.72 -2.99 4.31
C VAL A 77 1.86 -3.73 2.97
N LEU A 78 2.09 -3.00 1.88
CA LEU A 78 2.36 -3.58 0.57
C LEU A 78 3.63 -4.44 0.61
N GLU A 79 4.75 -3.91 1.13
CA GLU A 79 6.00 -4.67 1.27
C GLU A 79 5.80 -5.94 2.12
N LEU A 80 5.11 -5.84 3.26
CA LEU A 80 4.85 -6.99 4.12
C LEU A 80 4.02 -8.07 3.41
N GLY A 81 3.00 -7.67 2.65
CA GLY A 81 2.21 -8.59 1.82
C GLY A 81 3.05 -9.28 0.76
N ILE A 82 3.91 -8.52 0.08
CA ILE A 82 4.83 -9.03 -0.95
C ILE A 82 5.79 -10.04 -0.33
N ILE A 83 6.41 -9.72 0.82
CA ILE A 83 7.32 -10.63 1.53
C ILE A 83 6.60 -11.92 1.89
N ALA A 84 5.40 -11.83 2.49
CA ALA A 84 4.64 -13.01 2.91
C ALA A 84 4.28 -13.91 1.73
N HIS A 85 3.83 -13.34 0.61
CA HIS A 85 3.51 -14.10 -0.60
C HIS A 85 4.76 -14.72 -1.25
N SER A 86 5.83 -13.94 -1.35
CA SER A 86 7.07 -14.32 -2.02
C SER A 86 7.81 -15.46 -1.29
N VAL A 87 7.78 -15.50 0.04
CA VAL A 87 8.37 -16.63 0.81
C VAL A 87 7.66 -17.94 0.47
N ILE A 88 6.32 -17.94 0.49
CA ILE A 88 5.52 -19.15 0.27
C ILE A 88 5.78 -19.70 -1.12
N ILE A 89 5.68 -18.84 -2.14
CA ILE A 89 5.94 -19.25 -3.53
C ILE A 89 7.39 -19.71 -3.71
N GLY A 90 8.35 -19.01 -3.11
CA GLY A 90 9.76 -19.39 -3.19
C GLY A 90 10.01 -20.79 -2.62
N ILE A 91 9.44 -21.09 -1.45
CA ILE A 91 9.56 -22.40 -0.82
C ILE A 91 8.90 -23.48 -1.69
N SER A 92 7.68 -23.25 -2.17
CA SER A 92 6.97 -24.21 -3.02
C SER A 92 7.75 -24.48 -4.32
N LEU A 93 8.26 -23.44 -4.98
CA LEU A 93 9.08 -23.58 -6.19
C LEU A 93 10.38 -24.35 -5.91
N GLY A 94 11.07 -24.04 -4.81
CA GLY A 94 12.33 -24.69 -4.44
C GLY A 94 12.15 -26.15 -4.01
N ALA A 95 10.99 -26.51 -3.47
CA ALA A 95 10.67 -27.88 -3.09
C ALA A 95 10.24 -28.76 -4.28
N SER A 96 9.84 -28.14 -5.39
CA SER A 96 9.40 -28.85 -6.60
C SER A 96 10.52 -29.66 -7.25
N LYS A 97 10.17 -30.86 -7.73
CA LYS A 97 11.13 -31.84 -8.28
C LYS A 97 11.05 -32.02 -9.79
N ASP A 98 10.05 -31.43 -10.47
CA ASP A 98 9.89 -31.57 -11.92
C ASP A 98 10.48 -30.37 -12.69
N PRO A 99 11.60 -30.55 -13.42
CA PRO A 99 12.20 -29.48 -14.22
C PRO A 99 11.28 -28.92 -15.31
N LYS A 100 10.29 -29.69 -15.78
CA LYS A 100 9.32 -29.24 -16.79
C LYS A 100 8.34 -28.21 -16.22
N THR A 101 8.12 -28.23 -14.90
CA THR A 101 7.28 -27.29 -14.16
C THR A 101 8.10 -26.11 -13.67
N ILE A 102 9.32 -26.36 -13.17
CA ILE A 102 10.20 -25.31 -12.61
C ILE A 102 10.62 -24.28 -13.66
N ARG A 103 10.98 -24.71 -14.89
CA ARG A 103 11.53 -23.78 -15.91
C ARG A 103 10.52 -22.73 -16.38
N PRO A 104 9.27 -23.08 -16.76
CA PRO A 104 8.24 -22.09 -17.07
C PRO A 104 7.88 -21.24 -15.85
N LEU A 105 7.67 -21.86 -14.67
CA LEU A 105 7.33 -21.14 -13.43
C LEU A 105 8.37 -20.07 -13.07
N LEU A 106 9.66 -20.39 -13.17
CA LEU A 106 10.73 -19.43 -12.88
C LEU A 106 10.71 -18.24 -13.85
N GLY A 107 10.46 -18.50 -15.14
CA GLY A 107 10.29 -17.45 -16.13
C GLY A 107 9.08 -16.56 -15.80
N ALA A 108 7.95 -17.18 -15.45
CA ALA A 108 6.70 -16.48 -15.18
C ALA A 108 6.82 -15.63 -13.92
N LEU A 109 7.43 -16.21 -12.87
CA LEU A 109 7.71 -15.53 -11.61
C LEU A 109 8.71 -14.39 -11.77
N SER A 110 9.70 -14.51 -12.67
CA SER A 110 10.62 -13.40 -12.96
C SER A 110 9.88 -12.18 -13.53
N PHE A 111 8.95 -12.40 -14.47
CA PHE A 111 8.11 -11.32 -14.99
C PHE A 111 7.11 -10.82 -13.95
N HIS A 112 6.52 -11.71 -13.16
CA HIS A 112 5.61 -11.33 -12.07
C HIS A 112 6.31 -10.40 -11.07
N GLN A 113 7.47 -10.82 -10.58
CA GLN A 113 8.30 -10.07 -9.64
C GLN A 113 8.74 -8.72 -10.23
N PHE A 114 9.02 -8.66 -11.54
CA PHE A 114 9.36 -7.39 -12.19
C PHE A 114 8.23 -6.35 -12.05
N PHE A 115 6.99 -6.74 -12.35
CA PHE A 115 5.84 -5.84 -12.23
C PHE A 115 5.46 -5.54 -10.77
N GLU A 116 5.56 -6.53 -9.88
CA GLU A 116 5.38 -6.35 -8.44
C GLU A 116 6.39 -5.34 -7.86
N GLY A 117 7.65 -5.43 -8.31
CA GLY A 117 8.71 -4.50 -7.93
C GLY A 117 8.49 -3.08 -8.46
N MET A 118 7.95 -2.92 -9.68
CA MET A 118 7.56 -1.60 -10.18
C MET A 118 6.42 -0.98 -9.35
N GLY A 119 5.44 -1.79 -8.93
CA GLY A 119 4.35 -1.36 -8.05
C GLY A 119 4.88 -0.87 -6.68
N LEU A 120 5.70 -1.70 -6.02
CA LEU A 120 6.33 -1.36 -4.75
C LEU A 120 7.22 -0.11 -4.87
N GLY A 121 8.02 -0.01 -5.94
CA GLY A 121 8.87 1.15 -6.21
C GLY A 121 8.05 2.45 -6.35
N GLY A 122 6.89 2.39 -7.00
CA GLY A 122 5.94 3.50 -7.08
C GLY A 122 5.40 3.92 -5.71
N SER A 123 5.04 2.98 -4.84
CA SER A 123 4.59 3.27 -3.48
C SER A 123 5.70 3.87 -2.60
N ILE A 124 6.92 3.32 -2.68
CA ILE A 124 8.09 3.83 -1.95
C ILE A 124 8.43 5.25 -2.37
N ALA A 125 8.36 5.56 -3.68
CA ALA A 125 8.63 6.89 -4.21
C ALA A 125 7.65 7.93 -3.65
N GLN A 126 6.38 7.58 -3.47
CA GLN A 126 5.37 8.47 -2.89
C GLN A 126 5.56 8.65 -1.37
N ALA A 127 6.03 7.63 -0.67
CA ALA A 127 6.23 7.64 0.78
C ALA A 127 7.44 8.47 1.28
N SER A 128 8.27 8.99 0.37
CA SER A 128 9.42 9.87 0.67
C SER A 128 10.29 9.34 1.82
N PHE A 129 10.64 8.06 1.78
CA PHE A 129 11.50 7.44 2.78
C PHE A 129 12.94 7.95 2.69
N LYS A 130 13.68 7.87 3.80
CA LYS A 130 15.14 8.08 3.79
C LYS A 130 15.79 7.01 2.92
N SER A 131 16.85 7.37 2.19
CA SER A 131 17.57 6.46 1.28
C SER A 131 17.97 5.13 1.93
N LYS A 132 18.38 5.13 3.20
CA LYS A 132 18.67 3.90 3.96
C LYS A 132 17.46 2.96 4.06
N SER A 133 16.26 3.50 4.31
CA SER A 133 15.03 2.72 4.39
C SER A 133 14.64 2.16 3.03
N VAL A 134 14.76 2.96 1.96
CA VAL A 134 14.52 2.50 0.58
C VAL A 134 15.46 1.34 0.23
N ALA A 135 16.74 1.45 0.59
CA ALA A 135 17.72 0.38 0.35
C ALA A 135 17.37 -0.90 1.12
N VAL A 136 16.98 -0.78 2.40
CA VAL A 136 16.54 -1.94 3.20
C VAL A 136 15.30 -2.59 2.57
N MET A 137 14.32 -1.81 2.14
CA MET A 137 13.11 -2.35 1.53
C MET A 137 13.40 -3.05 0.20
N ALA A 138 14.24 -2.45 -0.64
CA ALA A 138 14.68 -3.07 -1.89
C ALA A 138 15.46 -4.38 -1.65
N LEU A 139 16.26 -4.45 -0.58
CA LEU A 139 16.96 -5.68 -0.19
C LEU A 139 16.00 -6.78 0.25
N PHE A 140 15.00 -6.46 1.09
CA PHE A 140 13.98 -7.44 1.47
C PHE A 140 13.20 -7.93 0.25
N PHE A 141 12.78 -7.04 -0.63
CA PHE A 141 12.11 -7.42 -1.88
C PHE A 141 12.97 -8.36 -2.73
N SER A 142 14.25 -8.04 -2.91
CA SER A 142 15.14 -8.81 -3.78
C SER A 142 15.59 -10.14 -3.19
N LEU A 143 15.74 -10.25 -1.87
CA LEU A 143 16.30 -11.44 -1.22
C LEU A 143 15.23 -12.44 -0.78
N THR A 144 14.00 -11.99 -0.52
CA THR A 144 12.94 -12.86 -0.02
C THR A 144 12.70 -14.08 -0.91
N THR A 145 12.53 -13.88 -2.22
CA THR A 145 12.23 -14.99 -3.16
C THR A 145 13.42 -15.96 -3.28
N PRO A 146 14.67 -15.52 -3.53
CA PRO A 146 15.83 -16.41 -3.54
C PRO A 146 16.04 -17.18 -2.23
N VAL A 147 15.83 -16.52 -1.08
CA VAL A 147 15.93 -17.19 0.23
C VAL A 147 14.83 -18.23 0.39
N GLY A 148 13.59 -17.92 -0.01
CA GLY A 148 12.49 -18.89 -0.04
C GLY A 148 12.82 -20.12 -0.89
N ILE A 149 13.37 -19.92 -2.10
CA ILE A 149 13.82 -21.01 -2.98
C ILE A 149 14.91 -21.84 -2.31
N ALA A 150 15.92 -21.21 -1.73
CA ALA A 150 17.00 -21.92 -1.04
C ALA A 150 16.48 -22.78 0.13
N VAL A 151 15.54 -22.24 0.91
CA VAL A 151 14.87 -22.98 1.98
C VAL A 151 14.06 -24.14 1.41
N GLY A 152 13.28 -23.93 0.35
CA GLY A 152 12.51 -24.97 -0.34
C GLY A 152 13.39 -26.14 -0.81
N ILE A 153 14.55 -25.82 -1.40
CA ILE A 153 15.53 -26.83 -1.82
C ILE A 153 16.06 -27.59 -0.60
N GLY A 154 16.39 -26.88 0.49
CA GLY A 154 16.92 -27.50 1.72
C GLY A 154 15.94 -28.47 2.39
N ILE A 155 14.64 -28.17 2.35
CA ILE A 155 13.60 -29.01 2.95
C ILE A 155 12.96 -30.01 1.98
N SER A 156 13.32 -29.98 0.70
CA SER A 156 12.73 -30.78 -0.39
C SER A 156 12.73 -32.32 -0.17
N ASN A 157 13.61 -32.82 0.70
CA ASN A 157 13.66 -34.24 1.06
C ASN A 157 12.62 -34.64 2.11
N VAL A 158 12.14 -33.70 2.92
CA VAL A 158 11.22 -33.95 4.06
C VAL A 158 9.83 -33.34 3.79
N TYR A 159 9.80 -32.26 3.01
CA TYR A 159 8.59 -31.59 2.59
C TYR A 159 7.98 -32.31 1.38
N ASN A 160 6.73 -32.75 1.52
CA ASN A 160 5.93 -33.29 0.42
C ASN A 160 4.88 -32.26 0.01
N GLU A 161 5.13 -31.57 -1.10
CA GLU A 161 4.25 -30.56 -1.70
C GLU A 161 2.85 -31.10 -2.04
N ASN A 162 2.71 -32.42 -2.24
CA ASN A 162 1.43 -33.07 -2.55
C ASN A 162 0.68 -33.54 -1.29
N SER A 163 1.21 -33.29 -0.09
CA SER A 163 0.54 -33.66 1.16
C SER A 163 -0.68 -32.78 1.42
N PRO A 164 -1.84 -33.32 1.83
CA PRO A 164 -3.02 -32.52 2.15
C PRO A 164 -2.76 -31.41 3.16
N THR A 165 -1.94 -31.67 4.19
CA THR A 165 -1.59 -30.66 5.19
C THR A 165 -0.76 -29.52 4.59
N ALA A 166 0.18 -29.84 3.69
CA ALA A 166 1.02 -28.85 3.02
C ALA A 166 0.16 -27.93 2.14
N LEU A 167 -0.72 -28.53 1.32
CA LEU A 167 -1.65 -27.81 0.45
C LEU A 167 -2.65 -26.93 1.22
N ILE A 168 -3.15 -27.41 2.38
CA ILE A 168 -4.07 -26.61 3.22
C ILE A 168 -3.33 -25.40 3.81
N VAL A 169 -2.13 -25.59 4.37
CA VAL A 169 -1.35 -24.50 4.97
C VAL A 169 -0.94 -23.48 3.91
N GLU A 170 -0.41 -23.94 2.78
CA GLU A 170 -0.06 -23.11 1.63
C GLU A 170 -1.28 -22.34 1.13
N GLY A 171 -2.42 -23.03 0.93
CA GLY A 171 -3.66 -22.42 0.47
C GLY A 171 -4.18 -21.33 1.40
N ILE A 172 -4.18 -21.57 2.72
CA ILE A 172 -4.62 -20.58 3.72
C ILE A 172 -3.70 -19.36 3.71
N LEU A 173 -2.38 -19.58 3.77
CA LEU A 173 -1.41 -18.49 3.83
C LEU A 173 -1.40 -17.68 2.52
N ASN A 174 -1.51 -18.35 1.38
CA ASN A 174 -1.57 -17.70 0.07
C ASN A 174 -2.88 -16.92 -0.09
N ALA A 175 -4.02 -17.47 0.33
CA ALA A 175 -5.30 -16.77 0.29
C ALA A 175 -5.35 -15.54 1.23
N ALA A 176 -4.69 -15.64 2.39
CA ALA A 176 -4.54 -14.52 3.32
C ALA A 176 -3.69 -13.41 2.69
N SER A 177 -2.51 -13.75 2.17
CA SER A 177 -1.59 -12.79 1.55
C SER A 177 -2.17 -12.15 0.29
N ALA A 178 -2.73 -12.96 -0.63
CA ALA A 178 -3.41 -12.46 -1.83
C ALA A 178 -4.58 -11.53 -1.48
N GLY A 179 -5.31 -11.81 -0.39
CA GLY A 179 -6.36 -10.92 0.11
C GLY A 179 -5.84 -9.53 0.48
N VAL A 180 -4.70 -9.45 1.17
CA VAL A 180 -4.05 -8.17 1.50
C VAL A 180 -3.60 -7.48 0.22
N LEU A 181 -2.86 -8.16 -0.66
CA LEU A 181 -2.34 -7.57 -1.89
C LEU A 181 -3.44 -7.05 -2.84
N ILE A 182 -4.56 -7.77 -2.95
CA ILE A 182 -5.73 -7.32 -3.72
C ILE A 182 -6.33 -6.05 -3.11
N TYR A 183 -6.46 -5.97 -1.78
CA TYR A 183 -6.94 -4.76 -1.11
C TYR A 183 -6.01 -3.57 -1.39
N MET A 184 -4.70 -3.77 -1.21
CA MET A 184 -3.71 -2.73 -1.48
C MET A 184 -3.79 -2.26 -2.95
N ALA A 185 -3.87 -3.19 -3.90
CA ALA A 185 -3.94 -2.88 -5.32
C ALA A 185 -5.21 -2.10 -5.70
N LEU A 186 -6.38 -2.52 -5.20
CA LEU A 186 -7.65 -1.91 -5.58
C LEU A 186 -7.91 -0.60 -4.82
N VAL A 187 -7.79 -0.62 -3.50
CA VAL A 187 -8.23 0.49 -2.64
C VAL A 187 -7.10 1.50 -2.44
N ASP A 188 -5.92 1.03 -2.06
CA ASP A 188 -4.84 1.93 -1.67
C ASP A 188 -4.02 2.47 -2.83
N LEU A 189 -3.95 1.73 -3.95
CA LEU A 189 -3.26 2.18 -5.17
C LEU A 189 -4.26 2.68 -6.21
N CYS A 190 -5.15 1.81 -6.72
CA CYS A 190 -6.01 2.16 -7.85
C CYS A 190 -7.03 3.26 -7.50
N VAL A 191 -7.82 3.12 -6.43
CA VAL A 191 -8.79 4.16 -6.06
C VAL A 191 -8.08 5.47 -5.71
N ALA A 192 -6.96 5.42 -5.00
CA ALA A 192 -6.18 6.62 -4.64
C ALA A 192 -5.71 7.39 -5.89
N ASP A 193 -5.15 6.68 -6.87
CA ASP A 193 -4.67 7.27 -8.12
C ASP A 193 -5.82 7.84 -8.96
N PHE A 194 -6.91 7.07 -9.15
CA PHE A 194 -8.07 7.50 -9.93
C PHE A 194 -8.87 8.63 -9.29
N MET A 195 -8.81 8.76 -7.96
CA MET A 195 -9.47 9.86 -7.24
C MET A 195 -8.65 11.14 -7.16
N SER A 196 -7.41 11.14 -7.66
CA SER A 196 -6.56 12.32 -7.69
C SER A 196 -7.20 13.46 -8.50
N PRO A 197 -7.03 14.73 -8.09
CA PRO A 197 -7.61 15.88 -8.79
C PRO A 197 -7.10 16.01 -10.24
N LYS A 198 -5.88 15.53 -10.51
CA LYS A 198 -5.30 15.48 -11.88
C LYS A 198 -6.07 14.52 -12.78
N MET A 199 -6.38 13.32 -12.29
CA MET A 199 -7.14 12.30 -13.02
C MET A 199 -8.59 12.75 -13.26
N LYS A 200 -9.24 13.31 -12.24
CA LYS A 200 -10.63 13.83 -12.34
C LYS A 200 -10.80 14.95 -13.37
N LYS A 201 -9.77 15.78 -13.57
CA LYS A 201 -9.82 16.92 -14.49
C LYS A 201 -9.70 16.50 -15.97
N SER A 202 -9.14 15.32 -16.27
CA SER A 202 -8.83 14.90 -17.65
C SER A 202 -9.45 13.54 -17.99
N ARG A 203 -10.54 13.55 -18.77
CA ARG A 203 -11.18 12.32 -19.28
C ARG A 203 -10.25 11.47 -20.14
N ARG A 204 -9.35 12.10 -20.90
CA ARG A 204 -8.35 11.38 -21.72
C ARG A 204 -7.37 10.62 -20.83
N LEU A 205 -6.87 11.24 -19.77
CA LEU A 205 -5.93 10.61 -18.85
C LEU A 205 -6.61 9.43 -18.13
N GLN A 206 -7.84 9.60 -17.65
CA GLN A 206 -8.61 8.54 -17.01
C GLN A 206 -8.84 7.35 -17.94
N LEU A 207 -9.13 7.58 -19.22
CA LEU A 207 -9.30 6.52 -20.21
C LEU A 207 -7.99 5.76 -20.46
N TRP A 208 -6.88 6.47 -20.68
CA TRP A 208 -5.57 5.85 -20.90
C TRP A 208 -5.09 5.06 -19.68
N SER A 209 -5.26 5.58 -18.47
CA SER A 209 -4.94 4.87 -17.23
C SER A 209 -5.78 3.60 -17.07
N ASN A 210 -7.07 3.63 -17.43
CA ASN A 210 -7.92 2.45 -17.37
C ASN A 210 -7.53 1.38 -18.41
N VAL A 211 -7.19 1.80 -19.63
CA VAL A 211 -6.64 0.89 -20.66
C VAL A 211 -5.33 0.27 -20.19
N ALA A 212 -4.42 1.06 -19.60
CA ALA A 212 -3.17 0.55 -19.05
C ALA A 212 -3.40 -0.45 -17.90
N LEU A 213 -4.36 -0.18 -17.00
CA LEU A 213 -4.74 -1.08 -15.92
C LEU A 213 -5.26 -2.43 -16.45
N LEU A 214 -6.18 -2.39 -17.42
CA LEU A 214 -6.73 -3.60 -18.05
C LEU A 214 -5.66 -4.40 -18.80
N LEU A 215 -4.74 -3.70 -19.46
CA LEU A 215 -3.63 -4.31 -20.17
C LEU A 215 -2.63 -4.98 -19.21
N GLY A 216 -2.33 -4.35 -18.07
CA GLY A 216 -1.53 -4.96 -17.00
C GLY A 216 -2.18 -6.20 -16.41
N MET A 217 -3.49 -6.16 -16.13
CA MET A 217 -4.26 -7.33 -15.69
C MET A 217 -4.25 -8.44 -16.74
N GLY A 218 -4.40 -8.09 -18.02
CA GLY A 218 -4.32 -9.03 -19.13
C GLY A 218 -2.96 -9.72 -19.22
N PHE A 219 -1.86 -8.97 -19.11
CA PHE A 219 -0.51 -9.56 -19.10
C PHE A 219 -0.30 -10.49 -17.91
N MET A 220 -0.73 -10.11 -16.71
CA MET A 220 -0.64 -10.99 -15.54
C MET A 220 -1.45 -12.27 -15.70
N SER A 221 -2.63 -12.20 -16.33
CA SER A 221 -3.44 -13.39 -16.64
C SER A 221 -2.77 -14.29 -17.68
N LEU A 222 -2.09 -13.73 -18.69
CA LEU A 222 -1.35 -14.51 -19.67
C LEU A 222 -0.15 -15.24 -19.05
N LEU A 223 0.59 -14.57 -18.16
CA LEU A 223 1.69 -15.20 -17.40
C LEU A 223 1.18 -16.37 -16.56
N ALA A 224 0.02 -16.21 -15.90
CA ALA A 224 -0.59 -17.26 -15.10
C ALA A 224 -1.07 -18.47 -15.92
N LYS A 225 -1.49 -18.27 -17.17
CA LYS A 225 -1.87 -19.37 -18.08
C LYS A 225 -0.64 -20.09 -18.66
N TRP A 226 0.48 -19.38 -18.76
CA TRP A 226 1.72 -19.88 -19.34
C TRP A 226 2.59 -20.66 -18.34
N ALA A 227 2.53 -20.28 -17.06
CA ALA A 227 3.15 -20.96 -15.92
C ALA A 227 2.49 -22.32 -15.63
#